data_AF-A0A6V7VJ24-F1
#
_entry.id   AF-A0A6V7VJ24-F1
#
_cell.length_a   1.000
_cell.length_b   1.000
_cell.length_c   1.000
_cell.angle_alpha   90.00
_cell.angle_beta   90.00
_cell.angle_gamma   90.00
#
_symmetry.space_group_name_H-M   'P 1'
#
loop_
_entity.id
_entity.type
_entity.pdbx_description
1 polymer ?
#
loop_
_entity_poly.entity_id
_entity_poly.type
_entity_poly.pdbx_seq_one_letter_code
_entity_poly.pdbx_strand_id
1 'polypeptide(L)'
;MKIGVRRYLYMFSIVSIINLIYVLYTNLSGMPYSGGGIKQVDDDNFNKTLPLFTCEMNDVGLATILMSIFIESVPFPIIFFCAITMVKYVNSHTGLDVKMKKLFRQLTKTLIILAVVPFIKQAAMLILIYYDYTGNSLPNIYRIIISSWCHFAPIFNAIICILTNKPYRKAVFKSLRIYPQ
;
A
#
# COMPACT_ATOMS: atom_id res chain seq x y z
N MET A 1 13.88 -5.42 -26.13
CA MET A 1 12.90 -5.69 -25.05
C MET A 1 11.54 -5.99 -25.71
N LYS A 2 10.98 -7.19 -25.50
CA LYS A 2 9.78 -7.66 -26.24
C LYS A 2 8.54 -6.81 -25.92
N ILE A 3 7.70 -6.58 -26.93
CA ILE A 3 6.46 -5.78 -26.91
C ILE A 3 5.55 -6.12 -25.70
N GLY A 4 5.51 -7.38 -25.27
CA GLY A 4 4.71 -7.83 -24.12
C GLY A 4 5.10 -7.17 -22.79
N VAL A 5 6.39 -6.95 -22.53
CA VAL A 5 6.86 -6.36 -21.25
C VAL A 5 6.49 -4.87 -21.18
N ARG A 6 6.52 -4.15 -22.31
CA ARG A 6 6.09 -2.74 -22.38
C ARG A 6 4.59 -2.58 -22.12
N ARG A 7 3.76 -3.41 -22.77
CA ARG A 7 2.29 -3.37 -22.57
C ARG A 7 1.91 -3.62 -21.11
N TYR A 8 2.64 -4.52 -20.47
CA TYR A 8 2.43 -4.86 -19.07
C TYR A 8 2.81 -3.73 -18.11
N LEU A 9 3.99 -3.12 -18.28
CA LEU A 9 4.41 -1.97 -17.47
C LEU A 9 3.46 -0.78 -17.65
N TYR A 10 2.93 -0.61 -18.86
CA TYR A 10 1.94 0.43 -19.16
C TYR A 10 0.62 0.20 -18.41
N MET A 11 0.08 -1.02 -18.41
CA MET A 11 -1.13 -1.38 -17.64
C MET A 11 -0.92 -1.19 -16.14
N PHE A 12 0.21 -1.62 -15.60
CA PHE A 12 0.55 -1.44 -14.18
C PHE A 12 0.66 0.05 -13.80
N SER A 13 1.26 0.86 -14.69
CA SER A 13 1.39 2.30 -14.50
C SER A 13 0.03 2.99 -14.46
N ILE A 14 -0.90 2.63 -15.37
CA ILE A 14 -2.26 3.19 -15.39
C ILE A 14 -3.00 2.85 -14.09
N VAL A 15 -2.97 1.59 -13.66
CA VAL A 15 -3.62 1.16 -12.41
C VAL A 15 -3.04 1.90 -11.20
N SER A 16 -1.71 2.10 -11.17
CA SER A 16 -1.05 2.84 -10.10
C SER A 16 -1.44 4.32 -10.08
N ILE A 17 -1.57 4.96 -11.25
CA ILE A 17 -2.03 6.36 -11.36
C ILE A 17 -3.48 6.50 -10.92
N ILE A 18 -4.37 5.61 -11.34
CA ILE A 18 -5.77 5.62 -10.92
C ILE A 18 -5.89 5.45 -9.41
N ASN A 19 -5.12 4.51 -8.83
CA ASN A 19 -5.10 4.31 -7.39
C ASN A 19 -4.58 5.55 -6.64
N LEU A 20 -3.54 6.21 -7.17
CA LEU A 20 -3.03 7.46 -6.59
C LEU A 20 -4.08 8.59 -6.63
N ILE A 21 -4.76 8.77 -7.76
CA ILE A 21 -5.82 9.77 -7.90
C ILE A 21 -6.96 9.48 -6.92
N TYR A 22 -7.34 8.21 -6.77
CA TYR A 22 -8.37 7.81 -5.81
C TYR A 22 -7.96 8.13 -4.36
N VAL A 23 -6.73 7.78 -3.96
CA VAL A 23 -6.21 8.10 -2.62
C VAL A 23 -6.15 9.61 -2.39
N LEU A 24 -5.75 10.40 -3.39
CA LEU A 24 -5.77 11.85 -3.29
C LEU A 24 -7.20 12.38 -3.17
N TYR A 25 -8.14 11.84 -3.96
CA TYR A 25 -9.54 12.22 -3.91
C TYR A 25 -10.19 11.90 -2.56
N THR A 26 -9.95 10.72 -2.00
CA THR A 26 -10.49 10.34 -0.68
C THR A 26 -9.88 11.15 0.45
N ASN A 27 -8.58 11.46 0.41
CA ASN A 27 -7.96 12.33 1.41
C ASN A 27 -8.46 13.80 1.30
N LEU A 28 -8.62 14.32 0.08
CA LEU A 28 -9.14 15.67 -0.15
C LEU A 28 -10.63 15.81 0.18
N SER A 29 -11.42 14.77 -0.07
CA SER A 29 -12.87 14.76 0.16
C SER A 29 -13.24 14.33 1.58
N GLY A 30 -12.40 13.52 2.23
CA GLY A 30 -12.58 13.02 3.60
C GLY A 30 -12.06 13.97 4.67
N MET A 31 -11.18 14.92 4.33
CA MET A 31 -10.95 16.07 5.19
C MET A 31 -12.12 17.03 5.02
N PRO A 32 -12.92 17.32 6.08
CA PRO A 32 -13.93 18.36 5.98
C PRO A 32 -13.20 19.65 5.61
N TYR A 33 -13.38 20.10 4.36
CA TYR A 33 -12.88 21.38 3.92
C TYR A 33 -13.63 22.43 4.74
N SER A 34 -13.03 22.85 5.86
CA SER A 34 -13.48 24.00 6.64
C SER A 34 -13.32 25.19 5.73
N GLY A 35 -14.34 25.47 4.92
CA GLY A 35 -14.25 26.39 3.80
C GLY A 35 -13.90 27.78 4.26
N GLY A 36 -12.61 28.12 4.30
CA GLY A 36 -12.04 29.46 4.49
C GLY A 36 -12.46 30.27 5.73
N GLY A 37 -13.49 29.82 6.44
CA GLY A 37 -13.96 30.39 7.69
C GLY A 37 -13.25 29.67 8.80
N ILE A 38 -12.49 30.44 9.57
CA ILE A 38 -12.14 30.13 10.95
C ILE A 38 -13.50 29.90 11.64
N LYS A 39 -13.99 28.66 11.69
CA LYS A 39 -14.90 28.29 12.77
C LYS A 39 -14.08 28.58 14.01
N GLN A 40 -14.48 29.57 14.80
CA GLN A 40 -13.92 29.83 16.11
C GLN A 40 -13.94 28.48 16.82
N VAL A 41 -12.76 27.88 16.92
CA VAL A 41 -12.54 26.74 17.76
C VAL A 41 -12.70 27.32 19.15
N ASP A 42 -13.76 26.94 19.85
CA ASP A 42 -13.92 27.25 21.27
C ASP A 42 -12.63 26.82 21.96
N ASP A 43 -11.86 27.81 22.44
CA ASP A 43 -10.52 27.64 23.03
C ASP A 43 -10.54 26.69 24.24
N ASP A 44 -11.72 26.42 24.82
CA ASP A 44 -11.89 25.54 25.96
C ASP A 44 -11.72 24.04 25.64
N ASN A 45 -11.72 23.63 24.37
CA ASN A 45 -11.54 22.22 23.97
C ASN A 45 -10.23 21.92 23.24
N PHE A 46 -9.36 22.91 23.04
CA PHE A 46 -8.09 22.73 22.32
C PHE A 46 -7.10 21.77 23.02
N ASN A 47 -7.36 21.45 24.30
CA ASN A 47 -6.52 20.56 25.10
C ASN A 47 -6.88 19.06 25.01
N LYS A 48 -7.87 18.64 24.21
CA LYS A 48 -8.19 17.22 24.08
C LYS A 48 -8.18 16.79 22.62
N THR A 49 -7.15 16.00 22.30
CA THR A 49 -6.90 15.26 21.05
C THR A 49 -6.55 16.12 19.82
N LEU A 50 -5.37 15.82 19.25
CA LEU A 50 -4.93 16.31 17.94
C LEU A 50 -6.09 16.28 16.93
N PRO A 51 -6.30 17.35 16.14
CA PRO A 51 -7.40 17.47 15.16
C PRO A 51 -7.35 16.42 14.04
N LEU A 52 -6.33 15.56 14.02
CA LEU A 52 -6.21 14.41 13.12
C LEU A 52 -7.14 13.24 13.47
N PHE A 53 -7.78 13.22 14.64
CA PHE A 53 -8.50 12.03 15.14
C PHE A 53 -9.98 12.23 15.49
N THR A 54 -10.50 13.45 15.42
CA THR A 54 -11.94 13.74 15.64
C THR A 54 -12.67 13.88 14.31
N CYS A 55 -12.58 12.86 13.46
CA CYS A 55 -13.61 12.66 12.44
C CYS A 55 -14.71 11.84 13.08
N GLU A 56 -15.83 12.48 13.42
CA GLU A 56 -17.04 11.73 13.74
C GLU A 56 -17.40 10.88 12.51
N MET A 57 -17.27 9.56 12.61
CA MET A 57 -17.64 8.62 11.55
C MET A 57 -19.16 8.52 11.31
N ASN A 58 -19.94 9.33 12.02
CA ASN A 58 -21.41 9.29 12.02
C ASN A 58 -22.03 9.56 10.64
N ASP A 59 -21.30 10.21 9.72
CA ASP A 59 -21.78 10.53 8.38
C ASP A 59 -21.25 9.59 7.26
N VAL A 60 -20.40 8.60 7.58
CA VAL A 60 -19.87 7.70 6.55
C VAL A 60 -20.86 6.56 6.29
N GLY A 61 -21.72 6.75 5.29
CA GLY A 61 -22.67 5.73 4.86
C GLY A 61 -22.00 4.40 4.47
N LEU A 62 -22.69 3.28 4.75
CA LEU A 62 -22.23 1.91 4.42
C LEU A 62 -21.79 1.77 2.96
N ALA A 63 -22.45 2.46 2.03
CA ALA A 63 -22.11 2.49 0.61
C ALA A 63 -20.68 3.01 0.35
N THR A 64 -20.24 4.03 1.09
CA THR A 64 -18.89 4.60 0.97
C THR A 64 -17.85 3.59 1.43
N ILE A 65 -18.11 2.90 2.55
CA ILE A 65 -17.22 1.85 3.07
C ILE A 65 -17.08 0.71 2.06
N LEU A 66 -18.19 0.25 1.49
CA LEU A 66 -18.19 -0.81 0.47
C LEU A 66 -17.45 -0.39 -0.81
N MET A 67 -17.61 0.87 -1.25
CA MET A 67 -16.87 1.42 -2.39
C MET A 67 -15.37 1.50 -2.11
N SER A 68 -14.97 1.92 -0.92
CA SER A 68 -13.56 1.90 -0.50
C SER A 68 -12.99 0.49 -0.51
N ILE A 69 -13.70 -0.49 0.08
CA ILE A 69 -13.29 -1.90 0.04
C ILE A 69 -13.11 -2.38 -1.41
N PHE A 70 -14.08 -2.08 -2.28
CA PHE A 70 -14.02 -2.51 -3.68
C PHE A 70 -12.80 -1.92 -4.38
N ILE A 71 -12.62 -0.60 -4.35
CA ILE A 71 -11.54 0.10 -5.05
C ILE A 71 -10.18 -0.34 -4.52
N GLU A 72 -10.06 -0.50 -3.20
CA GLU A 72 -8.86 -0.96 -2.55
C GLU A 72 -8.54 -2.43 -2.84
N SER A 73 -9.55 -3.27 -3.06
CA SER A 73 -9.37 -4.69 -3.34
C SER A 73 -8.95 -4.98 -4.79
N VAL A 74 -9.31 -4.14 -5.77
CA VAL A 74 -9.09 -4.35 -7.22
C VAL A 74 -7.62 -4.54 -7.63
N PRO A 75 -6.63 -3.82 -7.05
CA PRO A 75 -5.23 -4.01 -7.40
C PRO A 75 -4.69 -5.42 -7.10
N PHE A 76 -5.19 -6.09 -6.05
CA PHE A 76 -4.67 -7.40 -5.62
C PHE A 76 -4.88 -8.54 -6.62
N PRO A 77 -6.08 -8.80 -7.16
CA PRO A 77 -6.27 -9.84 -8.17
C PRO A 77 -5.48 -9.52 -9.45
N ILE A 78 -5.34 -8.24 -9.81
CA ILE A 78 -4.50 -7.83 -10.94
C ILE A 78 -3.06 -8.22 -10.69
N ILE A 79 -2.47 -7.85 -9.54
CA ILE A 79 -1.09 -8.19 -9.18
C ILE A 79 -0.89 -9.71 -9.08
N PHE A 80 -1.87 -10.44 -8.56
CA PHE A 80 -1.80 -11.89 -8.44
C PHE A 80 -1.81 -12.57 -9.83
N PHE A 81 -2.74 -12.20 -10.71
CA PHE A 81 -2.80 -12.69 -12.09
C PHE A 81 -1.52 -12.39 -12.87
N CYS A 82 -1.03 -11.17 -12.69
CA CYS A 82 0.23 -10.67 -13.19
C CYS A 82 1.42 -11.54 -12.76
N ALA A 83 1.53 -11.83 -11.47
CA ALA A 83 2.58 -12.67 -10.92
C ALA A 83 2.54 -14.09 -11.50
N ILE A 84 1.35 -14.71 -11.56
CA ILE A 84 1.16 -16.05 -12.16
C ILE A 84 1.60 -16.07 -13.62
N THR A 85 1.16 -15.08 -14.40
CA THR A 85 1.48 -14.98 -15.83
C THR A 85 2.99 -14.82 -16.02
N MET A 86 3.65 -14.05 -15.17
CA MET A 86 5.10 -13.87 -15.22
C MET A 86 5.86 -15.14 -14.86
N VAL A 87 5.41 -15.91 -13.85
CA VAL A 87 6.00 -17.23 -13.53
C VAL A 87 5.86 -18.18 -14.72
N LYS A 88 4.67 -18.28 -15.32
CA LYS A 88 4.43 -19.13 -16.50
C LYS A 88 5.35 -18.74 -17.65
N TYR A 89 5.45 -17.44 -17.95
CA TYR A 89 6.31 -16.91 -19.00
C TYR A 89 7.79 -17.27 -18.81
N VAL A 90 8.32 -17.10 -17.59
CA VAL A 90 9.72 -17.39 -17.29
C VAL A 90 10.03 -18.89 -17.39
N ASN A 91 9.05 -19.74 -17.06
CA ASN A 91 9.19 -21.19 -17.17
C ASN A 91 9.10 -21.69 -18.61
N SER A 92 8.24 -21.09 -19.45
CA SER A 92 8.04 -21.53 -20.85
C SER A 92 9.10 -21.01 -21.82
N HIS A 93 9.76 -19.89 -21.53
CA HIS A 93 10.79 -19.35 -22.44
C HIS A 93 12.10 -20.15 -22.40
N THR A 94 12.39 -20.91 -23.45
CA THR A 94 13.63 -21.69 -23.62
C THR A 94 14.85 -20.82 -23.93
N GLY A 95 14.68 -19.69 -24.61
CA GLY A 95 15.77 -18.76 -25.00
C GLY A 95 16.27 -17.80 -23.92
N LEU A 96 15.85 -17.97 -22.65
CA LEU A 96 16.37 -17.18 -21.53
C LEU A 96 17.54 -17.94 -20.88
N ASP A 97 18.68 -17.25 -20.73
CA ASP A 97 19.82 -17.73 -19.96
C ASP A 97 19.39 -18.14 -18.52
N VAL A 98 20.02 -19.17 -17.97
CA VAL A 98 19.75 -19.72 -16.64
C VAL A 98 19.86 -18.63 -15.57
N LYS A 99 20.83 -17.72 -15.71
CA LYS A 99 21.01 -16.58 -14.80
C LYS A 99 19.83 -15.61 -14.86
N MET A 100 19.32 -15.31 -16.05
CA MET A 100 18.15 -14.46 -16.25
C MET A 100 16.89 -15.10 -15.67
N LYS A 101 16.66 -16.40 -15.90
CA LYS A 101 15.53 -17.13 -15.28
C LYS A 101 15.56 -17.06 -13.76
N LYS A 102 16.75 -17.20 -13.15
CA LYS A 102 16.93 -17.09 -11.69
C LYS A 102 16.60 -15.69 -11.19
N LEU A 103 17.01 -14.65 -11.92
CA LEU A 103 16.74 -13.25 -11.56
C LEU A 103 15.24 -12.93 -11.66
N PHE A 104 14.57 -13.35 -12.74
CA PHE A 104 13.12 -13.16 -12.87
C PHE A 104 12.34 -13.92 -11.79
N ARG A 105 12.71 -15.16 -11.47
CA ARG A 105 12.07 -15.89 -10.35
C ARG A 105 12.23 -15.16 -9.03
N GLN A 106 13.40 -14.57 -8.76
CA GLN A 106 13.61 -13.76 -7.55
C GLN A 106 12.72 -12.51 -7.57
N LEU A 107 12.70 -11.78 -8.68
CA LEU A 107 11.86 -10.59 -8.84
C LEU A 107 10.37 -10.91 -8.63
N THR A 108 9.87 -12.00 -9.21
CA THR A 108 8.46 -12.41 -9.05
C THR A 108 8.14 -12.78 -7.61
N LYS A 109 9.05 -13.46 -6.90
CA LYS A 109 8.89 -13.71 -5.45
C LYS A 109 8.83 -12.41 -4.65
N THR A 110 9.72 -11.46 -4.94
CA THR A 110 9.73 -10.14 -4.31
C THR A 110 8.41 -9.40 -4.55
N LEU A 111 7.91 -9.39 -5.79
CA LEU A 111 6.63 -8.78 -6.15
C LEU A 111 5.44 -9.40 -5.43
N ILE A 112 5.40 -10.72 -5.30
CA ILE A 112 4.33 -11.41 -4.54
C ILE A 112 4.38 -10.99 -3.07
N ILE A 113 5.56 -10.99 -2.44
CA ILE A 113 5.70 -10.60 -1.02
C ILE A 113 5.30 -9.13 -0.84
N LEU A 114 5.74 -8.25 -1.74
CA LEU A 114 5.36 -6.83 -1.76
C LEU A 114 3.87 -6.60 -1.97
N ALA A 115 3.12 -7.55 -2.54
CA ALA A 115 1.68 -7.48 -2.70
C ALA A 115 0.93 -8.00 -1.47
N VAL A 116 1.44 -9.06 -0.84
CA VAL A 116 0.82 -9.70 0.33
C VAL A 116 0.88 -8.80 1.57
N VAL A 117 1.99 -8.10 1.78
CA VAL A 117 2.14 -7.21 2.96
C VAL A 117 1.11 -6.06 2.98
N PRO A 118 0.94 -5.26 1.91
CA PRO A 118 -0.11 -4.25 1.88
C PRO A 118 -1.52 -4.87 1.92
N PHE A 119 -1.73 -6.07 1.37
CA PHE A 119 -3.01 -6.77 1.49
C PHE A 119 -3.38 -7.06 2.95
N ILE A 120 -2.45 -7.63 3.73
CA ILE A 120 -2.67 -7.93 5.15
C ILE A 120 -2.95 -6.64 5.93
N LYS A 121 -2.15 -5.59 5.67
CA LYS A 121 -2.31 -4.28 6.30
C LYS A 121 -3.71 -3.70 6.01
N GLN A 122 -4.16 -3.80 4.76
CA GLN A 122 -5.44 -3.28 4.33
C GLN A 122 -6.61 -4.07 4.91
N ALA A 123 -6.52 -5.40 4.90
CA ALA A 123 -7.51 -6.26 5.54
C ALA A 123 -7.64 -5.94 7.05
N ALA A 124 -6.53 -5.71 7.76
CA ALA A 124 -6.56 -5.31 9.16
C ALA A 124 -7.28 -3.97 9.37
N MET A 125 -7.06 -2.98 8.50
CA MET A 125 -7.75 -1.70 8.57
C MET A 125 -9.25 -1.83 8.29
N LEU A 126 -9.65 -2.66 7.32
CA LEU A 126 -11.06 -2.91 7.04
C LEU A 126 -11.77 -3.61 8.19
N ILE A 127 -11.11 -4.57 8.85
CA ILE A 127 -11.65 -5.24 10.04
C ILE A 127 -11.89 -4.22 11.15
N LEU A 128 -10.99 -3.25 11.34
CA LEU A 128 -11.20 -2.18 12.32
C LEU A 128 -12.39 -1.29 11.99
N ILE A 129 -12.50 -0.85 10.73
CA ILE A 129 -13.62 0.00 10.29
C ILE A 129 -14.94 -0.75 10.50
N TYR A 130 -14.97 -2.03 10.14
CA TYR A 130 -16.14 -2.87 10.37
C TYR A 130 -16.46 -3.02 11.85
N TYR A 131 -15.45 -3.25 12.70
CA TYR A 131 -15.64 -3.38 14.14
C TYR A 131 -16.22 -2.09 14.74
N ASP A 132 -15.69 -0.93 14.36
CA ASP A 132 -16.19 0.37 14.81
C ASP A 132 -17.62 0.63 14.34
N TYR A 133 -17.93 0.24 13.10
CA TYR A 133 -19.28 0.33 12.53
C TYR A 133 -20.31 -0.52 13.28
N THR A 134 -19.91 -1.64 13.91
CA THR A 134 -20.82 -2.46 14.74
C THR A 134 -21.19 -1.82 16.09
N GLY A 135 -20.74 -0.58 16.35
CA GLY A 135 -20.97 0.13 17.61
C GLY A 135 -20.01 -0.27 18.73
N ASN A 136 -19.02 -1.12 18.42
CA ASN A 136 -17.97 -1.48 19.36
C ASN A 136 -16.78 -0.54 19.17
N SER A 137 -16.55 0.35 20.12
CA SER A 137 -15.38 1.23 20.06
C SER A 137 -14.13 0.49 20.52
N LEU A 138 -13.17 0.33 19.61
CA LEU A 138 -11.83 -0.12 20.00
C LEU A 138 -11.14 0.95 20.84
N PRO A 139 -10.46 0.57 21.95
CA PRO A 139 -9.73 1.54 22.76
C PRO A 139 -8.75 2.36 21.90
N ASN A 140 -8.66 3.65 22.16
CA ASN A 140 -7.85 4.60 21.37
C ASN A 140 -6.41 4.13 21.13
N ILE A 141 -5.82 3.39 22.07
CA ILE A 141 -4.48 2.84 21.94
C ILE A 141 -4.33 1.90 20.74
N TYR A 142 -5.33 1.06 20.45
CA TYR A 142 -5.29 0.14 19.30
C TYR A 142 -5.43 0.88 17.98
N ARG A 143 -6.28 1.93 17.93
CA ARG A 143 -6.41 2.81 16.76
C ARG A 143 -5.08 3.47 16.43
N ILE A 144 -4.38 4.00 17.44
CA ILE A 144 -3.06 4.64 17.29
C ILE A 144 -2.01 3.63 16.80
N ILE A 145 -1.97 2.42 17.39
CA ILE A 145 -1.02 1.37 17.00
C ILE A 145 -1.22 0.99 15.54
N ILE A 146 -2.47 0.78 15.10
CA ILE A 146 -2.76 0.31 13.75
C ILE A 146 -2.58 1.43 12.72
N SER A 147 -2.97 2.67 13.04
CA SER A 147 -2.64 3.84 12.23
C SER A 147 -1.12 4.01 12.07
N SER A 148 -0.36 3.90 13.15
CA SER A 148 1.11 3.95 13.12
C SER A 148 1.69 2.82 12.25
N TRP A 149 1.18 1.59 12.42
CA TRP A 149 1.56 0.43 11.61
C TRP A 149 1.36 0.70 10.11
N CYS A 150 0.29 1.41 9.74
CA CYS A 150 0.02 1.77 8.37
C CYS A 150 1.12 2.69 7.79
N HIS A 151 1.71 3.59 8.57
CA HIS A 151 2.77 4.48 8.10
C HIS A 151 4.12 3.76 7.89
N PHE A 152 4.34 2.57 8.46
CA PHE A 152 5.57 1.80 8.26
C PHE A 152 5.64 1.03 6.93
N ALA A 153 4.59 1.09 6.09
CA ALA A 153 4.55 0.36 4.82
C ALA A 153 5.76 0.63 3.88
N PRO A 154 6.25 1.88 3.71
CA PRO A 154 7.43 2.14 2.88
C PRO A 154 8.69 1.46 3.43
N ILE A 155 8.83 1.39 4.75
CA ILE A 155 9.97 0.76 5.43
C ILE A 155 9.93 -0.76 5.19
N PHE A 156 8.77 -1.39 5.37
CA PHE A 156 8.61 -2.81 5.07
C PHE A 156 8.91 -3.13 3.60
N ASN A 157 8.44 -2.30 2.66
CA ASN A 157 8.72 -2.47 1.24
C ASN A 157 10.22 -2.44 0.95
N ALA A 158 10.95 -1.49 1.55
CA ALA A 158 12.41 -1.41 1.41
C ALA A 158 13.11 -2.65 2.00
N ILE A 159 12.72 -3.08 3.21
CA ILE A 159 13.27 -4.27 3.87
C ILE A 159 13.03 -5.53 3.03
N ILE A 160 11.81 -5.73 2.53
CA ILE A 160 11.46 -6.88 1.68
C ILE A 160 12.32 -6.88 0.41
N CYS A 161 12.47 -5.74 -0.26
CA CYS A 161 13.33 -5.60 -1.42
C CYS A 161 14.79 -5.99 -1.10
N ILE A 162 15.35 -5.52 0.01
CA ILE A 162 16.71 -5.85 0.44
C ILE A 162 16.85 -7.34 0.77
N LEU A 163 15.89 -7.93 1.48
CA LEU A 163 15.96 -9.33 1.90
C LEU A 163 15.81 -10.31 0.74
N THR A 164 14.91 -10.01 -0.19
CA THR A 164 14.53 -10.93 -1.27
C THR A 164 15.40 -10.80 -2.52
N ASN A 165 15.94 -9.61 -2.79
CA ASN A 165 16.69 -9.33 -4.01
C ASN A 165 18.21 -9.29 -3.75
N LYS A 166 18.88 -10.44 -3.92
CA LYS A 166 20.33 -10.59 -3.69
C LYS A 166 21.21 -9.53 -4.40
N PRO A 167 21.05 -9.24 -5.70
CA PRO A 167 21.88 -8.21 -6.35
C PRO A 167 21.62 -6.82 -5.78
N TYR A 168 20.36 -6.48 -5.47
CA TYR A 168 20.03 -5.21 -4.80
C TYR A 168 20.69 -5.11 -3.42
N ARG A 169 20.58 -6.17 -2.61
CA ARG A 169 21.26 -6.28 -1.31
C ARG A 169 22.76 -6.05 -1.40
N LYS A 170 23.42 -6.68 -2.39
CA LYS A 170 24.86 -6.50 -2.62
C LYS A 170 25.19 -5.05 -2.99
N ALA A 171 24.37 -4.40 -3.81
CA ALA A 171 24.57 -3.00 -4.18
C ALA A 171 24.44 -2.07 -2.96
N VAL A 172 23.38 -2.24 -2.15
CA VAL A 172 23.14 -1.45 -0.93
C VAL A 172 24.27 -1.64 0.08
N PHE A 173 24.69 -2.86 0.38
CA PHE A 173 25.82 -3.08 1.31
C PHE A 173 27.16 -2.64 0.73
N LYS A 174 27.34 -2.66 -0.60
CA LYS A 174 28.53 -2.10 -1.23
C LYS A 174 28.56 -0.57 -1.12
N SER A 175 27.43 0.11 -1.28
CA SER A 175 27.36 1.57 -1.11
C SER A 175 27.50 1.99 0.36
N LEU A 176 27.02 1.17 1.30
CA LEU A 176 27.19 1.39 2.73
C LEU A 176 28.60 1.10 3.23
N ARG A 177 29.36 0.25 2.53
CA ARG A 177 30.82 0.17 2.67
C ARG A 177 31.47 1.39 2.01
N ILE A 178 31.24 2.55 2.62
CA ILE A 178 32.10 3.72 2.46
C ILE A 178 33.50 3.25 2.89
N TYR A 179 34.44 3.25 1.95
CA TYR A 179 35.87 2.90 2.03
C TYR A 179 36.42 2.46 3.40
N PRO A 180 37.04 1.26 3.53
CA PRO A 180 38.12 1.15 4.50
C PRO A 180 39.20 2.16 4.08
N GLN A 181 39.55 3.07 4.99
CA GLN A 181 40.78 3.86 4.90
C GLN A 181 41.99 2.92 4.79
#